data_AF-A0A924LNN9-F1
#
_entry.id   AF-A0A924LNN9-F1
#
_cell.length_a   1.000
_cell.length_b   1.000
_cell.length_c   1.000
_cell.angle_alpha   90.00
_cell.angle_beta   90.00
_cell.angle_gamma   90.00
#
_symmetry.space_group_name_H-M   'P 1'
#
loop_
_entity.id
_entity.type
_entity.pdbx_description
1 polymer ?
#
loop_
_entity_poly.entity_id
_entity_poly.type
_entity_poly.pdbx_seq_one_letter_code
_entity_poly.pdbx_strand_id
1 'polypeptide(L)'
;PPRAAPPGRAGGWGGGPAHSPRHRPLRDLVSGCPDVLLAAGPCWALSPLVVAQVLPPGVLFDVVVVLEASSVPVAEAVSAISRARQVVLVGDSRQLPPSGGLASVLDAGSAVLPVVHLDRDHRSCDERLIAFADQQVYGGQLVTVPGAVGADVLHLEQVEGTGPVPVGAEAVESTEAEVDRVSDLVIAHARRRPHESLGVITVTRRHAARIQDALRREIAVQPDHATLAGFFADDRPEPFFVKDLERVQGDARDAVVLTIGFGRTPHGRVLHRFGPLTQDGGERRLTVATTRARRRMTVVSSFGADDLDPERLTTPGARMLRDLLAHAAAGGPPAAAGPASTDPLMTDLATRLRAQGLVVREGYGTSSGRIDLAVGVDDGTDRLLVAVEGDGPAYAAMATTRERDRLRVQHLQRLGWTHLRVWSTDVFRDPAREVARVRAAVHAAVRAAAPVGPPASQTQARPPARTREDAHDRWLLEQRPPHWD
;
A
#
# COMPACT_ATOMS: atom_id res chain seq x y z
N PRO A 1 11.69 -17.79 -85.13
CA PRO A 1 11.23 -19.06 -84.50
C PRO A 1 10.96 -18.85 -82.99
N PRO A 2 9.70 -18.92 -82.55
CA PRO A 2 9.28 -18.49 -81.21
C PRO A 2 9.10 -19.66 -80.22
N ARG A 3 8.98 -19.34 -78.92
CA ARG A 3 8.15 -20.01 -77.89
C ARG A 3 8.30 -19.29 -76.55
N ALA A 4 7.30 -19.09 -75.70
CA ALA A 4 5.86 -18.85 -75.91
C ALA A 4 5.29 -18.24 -74.61
N ALA A 5 4.28 -17.37 -74.74
CA ALA A 5 3.34 -16.95 -73.69
C ALA A 5 1.91 -17.05 -74.30
N PRO A 6 0.80 -16.75 -73.61
CA PRO A 6 0.58 -16.51 -72.18
C PRO A 6 -0.14 -17.77 -71.59
N PRO A 7 -1.29 -17.79 -70.86
CA PRO A 7 -2.14 -16.76 -70.22
C PRO A 7 -1.70 -16.42 -68.77
N GLY A 8 -2.21 -15.40 -68.07
CA GLY A 8 -3.26 -14.43 -68.42
C GLY A 8 -4.64 -14.74 -67.81
N ARG A 9 -4.82 -14.54 -66.49
CA ARG A 9 -6.18 -14.53 -65.88
C ARG A 9 -6.52 -13.17 -65.28
N ALA A 10 -7.52 -12.57 -65.93
CA ALA A 10 -8.40 -11.48 -65.54
C ALA A 10 -8.40 -11.07 -64.05
N GLY A 11 -8.38 -9.76 -63.83
CA GLY A 11 -8.54 -9.20 -62.49
C GLY A 11 -9.96 -9.34 -61.96
N GLY A 12 -10.08 -9.71 -60.69
CA GLY A 12 -11.24 -9.36 -59.88
C GLY A 12 -11.09 -7.93 -59.38
N TRP A 13 -11.76 -6.97 -60.04
CA TRP A 13 -11.92 -5.63 -59.51
C TRP A 13 -12.86 -5.67 -58.30
N GLY A 14 -12.28 -5.91 -57.12
CA GLY A 14 -12.95 -5.94 -55.81
C GLY A 14 -12.16 -5.21 -54.73
N GLY A 15 -11.14 -4.44 -55.11
CA GLY A 15 -10.38 -3.60 -54.20
C GLY A 15 -11.06 -2.24 -53.99
N GLY A 16 -12.01 -2.18 -53.06
CA GLY A 16 -12.30 -0.89 -52.41
C GLY A 16 -11.01 -0.35 -51.77
N PRO A 17 -10.83 0.98 -51.64
CA PRO A 17 -9.58 1.54 -51.16
C PRO A 17 -9.30 1.08 -49.72
N ALA A 18 -8.45 0.06 -49.60
CA ALA A 18 -7.88 -0.37 -48.34
C ALA A 18 -7.16 0.84 -47.76
N HIS A 19 -7.76 1.43 -46.72
CA HIS A 19 -7.18 2.56 -46.02
C HIS A 19 -5.89 2.06 -45.38
N SER A 20 -4.77 2.28 -46.07
CA SER A 20 -3.45 2.06 -45.48
C SER A 20 -3.41 2.87 -44.19
N PRO A 21 -3.19 2.24 -43.03
CA PRO A 21 -3.18 2.98 -41.78
C PRO A 21 -2.12 4.07 -41.91
N ARG A 22 -2.49 5.33 -41.61
CA ARG A 22 -1.60 6.51 -41.74
C ARG A 22 -0.33 6.41 -40.88
N HIS A 23 -0.29 5.42 -39.98
CA HIS A 23 0.83 5.11 -39.10
C HIS A 23 1.21 3.64 -39.27
N ARG A 24 2.53 3.37 -39.34
CA ARG A 24 3.04 2.00 -39.32
C ARG A 24 2.83 1.38 -37.92
N PRO A 25 2.64 0.06 -37.81
CA PRO A 25 2.66 -0.64 -36.52
C PRO A 25 3.91 -0.32 -35.71
N LEU A 26 3.78 -0.20 -34.38
CA LEU A 26 4.91 0.10 -33.50
C LEU A 26 6.07 -0.90 -33.66
N ARG A 27 5.76 -2.18 -33.88
CA ARG A 27 6.75 -3.22 -34.16
C ARG A 27 7.59 -2.93 -35.40
N ASP A 28 6.98 -2.43 -36.47
CA ASP A 28 7.66 -2.13 -37.73
C ASP A 28 8.50 -0.86 -37.61
N LEU A 29 8.05 0.10 -36.78
CA LEU A 29 8.84 1.28 -36.41
C LEU A 29 10.07 0.89 -35.58
N VAL A 30 9.91 0.08 -34.53
CA VAL A 30 11.03 -0.42 -33.71
C VAL A 30 11.99 -1.29 -34.52
N SER A 31 11.49 -2.05 -35.50
CA SER A 31 12.35 -2.84 -36.40
C SER A 31 13.10 -1.96 -37.41
N GLY A 32 12.54 -0.82 -37.81
CA GLY A 32 13.11 0.06 -38.85
C GLY A 32 13.98 1.20 -38.33
N CYS A 33 13.77 1.66 -37.09
CA CYS A 33 14.55 2.74 -36.48
C CYS A 33 14.64 2.62 -34.94
N PRO A 34 15.19 1.50 -34.40
CA PRO A 34 15.26 1.27 -32.95
C PRO A 34 16.02 2.38 -32.23
N ASP A 35 17.19 2.81 -32.77
CA ASP A 35 18.06 3.80 -32.13
C ASP A 35 17.36 5.15 -31.92
N VAL A 36 16.54 5.58 -32.88
CA VAL A 36 15.80 6.85 -32.81
C VAL A 36 14.71 6.79 -31.75
N LEU A 37 13.98 5.67 -31.68
CA LEU A 37 12.89 5.49 -30.71
C LEU A 37 13.41 5.31 -29.29
N LEU A 38 14.53 4.60 -29.11
CA LEU A 38 15.19 4.41 -27.82
C LEU A 38 15.89 5.70 -27.35
N ALA A 39 16.44 6.52 -28.25
CA ALA A 39 16.96 7.84 -27.90
C ALA A 39 15.84 8.83 -27.51
N ALA A 40 14.71 8.81 -28.21
CA ALA A 40 13.57 9.68 -27.92
C ALA A 40 12.80 9.26 -26.65
N GLY A 41 12.72 7.95 -26.39
CA GLY A 41 12.11 7.38 -25.19
C GLY A 41 13.00 6.25 -24.65
N PRO A 42 13.91 6.52 -23.71
CA PRO A 42 14.86 5.51 -23.20
C PRO A 42 14.23 4.50 -22.23
N CYS A 43 13.04 4.79 -21.67
CA CYS A 43 12.36 3.94 -20.70
C CYS A 43 11.01 3.48 -21.23
N TRP A 44 10.81 2.16 -21.35
CA TRP A 44 9.60 1.54 -21.91
C TRP A 44 8.90 0.72 -20.83
N ALA A 45 7.60 0.95 -20.65
CA ALA A 45 6.75 0.16 -19.74
C ALA A 45 5.74 -0.65 -20.56
N LEU A 46 5.80 -1.98 -20.43
CA LEU A 46 4.98 -2.92 -21.19
C LEU A 46 4.52 -4.08 -20.28
N SER A 47 3.32 -4.61 -20.52
CA SER A 47 2.92 -5.90 -19.96
C SER A 47 3.76 -7.03 -20.58
N PRO A 48 4.28 -8.00 -19.80
CA PRO A 48 5.06 -9.13 -20.32
C PRO A 48 4.37 -9.86 -21.49
N LEU A 49 3.04 -10.02 -21.42
CA LEU A 49 2.19 -10.65 -22.44
C LEU A 49 2.22 -9.95 -23.81
N VAL A 50 2.56 -8.66 -23.84
CA VAL A 50 2.53 -7.80 -25.04
C VAL A 50 3.93 -7.58 -25.63
N VAL A 51 5.00 -7.79 -24.85
CA VAL A 51 6.40 -7.61 -25.29
C VAL A 51 6.71 -8.33 -26.60
N ALA A 52 6.31 -9.60 -26.73
CA ALA A 52 6.55 -10.41 -27.94
C ALA A 52 5.81 -9.89 -29.18
N GLN A 53 4.71 -9.16 -28.99
CA GLN A 53 3.83 -8.65 -30.04
C GLN A 53 4.32 -7.29 -30.56
N VAL A 54 4.87 -6.46 -29.66
CA VAL A 54 5.29 -5.08 -29.93
C VAL A 54 6.76 -4.97 -30.31
N LEU A 55 7.65 -5.74 -29.68
CA LEU A 55 9.10 -5.59 -29.86
C LEU A 55 9.66 -6.69 -30.77
N PRO A 56 10.54 -6.37 -31.75
CA PRO A 56 11.25 -7.39 -32.52
C PRO A 56 12.17 -8.23 -31.61
N PRO A 57 12.58 -9.44 -32.05
CA PRO A 57 13.61 -10.21 -31.36
C PRO A 57 14.98 -9.53 -31.49
N GLY A 58 15.87 -9.75 -30.52
CA GLY A 58 17.19 -9.14 -30.43
C GLY A 58 17.34 -8.29 -29.17
N VAL A 59 18.59 -7.95 -28.82
CA VAL A 59 18.89 -7.08 -27.66
C VAL A 59 18.59 -5.64 -28.05
N LEU A 60 17.64 -5.01 -27.36
CA LEU A 60 17.19 -3.63 -27.59
C LEU A 60 17.49 -2.71 -26.39
N PHE A 61 17.58 -3.27 -25.18
CA PHE A 61 17.74 -2.50 -23.94
C PHE A 61 19.02 -2.92 -23.19
N ASP A 62 19.60 -2.02 -22.40
CA ASP A 62 20.68 -2.38 -21.48
C ASP A 62 20.14 -3.14 -20.26
N VAL A 63 18.97 -2.73 -19.74
CA VAL A 63 18.35 -3.30 -18.54
C VAL A 63 16.86 -3.57 -18.77
N VAL A 64 16.38 -4.73 -18.32
CA VAL A 64 14.95 -4.96 -18.06
C VAL A 64 14.69 -5.02 -16.56
N VAL A 65 13.62 -4.39 -16.12
CA VAL A 65 13.14 -4.48 -14.73
C VAL A 65 11.79 -5.19 -14.73
N VAL A 66 11.68 -6.31 -14.03
CA VAL A 66 10.41 -7.01 -13.82
C VAL A 66 9.91 -6.67 -12.42
N LEU A 67 8.80 -5.93 -12.35
CA LEU A 67 8.10 -5.61 -11.10
C LEU A 67 7.08 -6.70 -10.77
N GLU A 68 6.75 -6.86 -9.48
CA GLU A 68 5.90 -7.96 -8.95
C GLU A 68 6.38 -9.34 -9.47
N ALA A 69 7.69 -9.54 -9.56
CA ALA A 69 8.31 -10.71 -10.19
C ALA A 69 7.94 -12.05 -9.55
N SER A 70 7.42 -12.05 -8.32
CA SER A 70 6.87 -13.23 -7.63
C SER A 70 5.56 -13.73 -8.22
N SER A 71 4.77 -12.88 -8.88
CA SER A 71 3.51 -13.27 -9.54
C SER A 71 3.63 -13.44 -11.06
N VAL A 72 4.80 -13.15 -11.66
CA VAL A 72 5.03 -13.28 -13.10
C VAL A 72 5.66 -14.66 -13.40
N PRO A 73 5.04 -15.53 -14.23
CA PRO A 73 5.65 -16.78 -14.66
C PRO A 73 6.93 -16.55 -15.49
N VAL A 74 7.90 -17.46 -15.36
CA VAL A 74 9.13 -17.46 -16.19
C VAL A 74 8.79 -17.37 -17.70
N ALA A 75 7.77 -18.11 -18.15
CA ALA A 75 7.34 -18.16 -19.54
C ALA A 75 6.82 -16.81 -20.10
N GLU A 76 6.29 -15.94 -19.24
CA GLU A 76 5.85 -14.59 -19.64
C GLU A 76 7.02 -13.61 -19.64
N ALA A 77 7.91 -13.72 -18.65
CA ALA A 77 9.06 -12.83 -18.51
C ALA A 77 10.19 -13.07 -19.55
N VAL A 78 10.37 -14.31 -20.04
CA VAL A 78 11.51 -14.69 -20.90
C VAL A 78 11.62 -13.85 -22.19
N SER A 79 10.49 -13.38 -22.72
CA SER A 79 10.44 -12.50 -23.89
C SER A 79 11.01 -11.11 -23.58
N ALA A 80 10.79 -10.58 -22.38
CA ALA A 80 11.37 -9.32 -21.95
C ALA A 80 12.85 -9.48 -21.62
N ILE A 81 13.22 -10.56 -20.93
CA ILE A 81 14.61 -10.85 -20.53
C ILE A 81 15.53 -11.02 -21.74
N SER A 82 15.10 -11.75 -22.77
CA SER A 82 15.90 -11.96 -24.00
C SER A 82 16.16 -10.69 -24.83
N ARG A 83 15.53 -9.56 -24.49
CA ARG A 83 15.71 -8.26 -25.16
C ARG A 83 16.61 -7.29 -24.40
N ALA A 84 17.16 -7.69 -23.25
CA ALA A 84 18.04 -6.85 -22.44
C ALA A 84 19.39 -7.52 -22.14
N ARG A 85 20.41 -6.70 -21.83
CA ARG A 85 21.74 -7.19 -21.39
C ARG A 85 21.77 -7.56 -19.91
N GLN A 86 20.97 -6.88 -19.10
CA GLN A 86 20.86 -7.08 -17.65
C GLN A 86 19.39 -7.23 -17.26
N VAL A 87 19.14 -8.00 -16.19
CA VAL A 87 17.81 -8.20 -15.61
C VAL A 87 17.83 -7.81 -14.14
N VAL A 88 16.81 -7.05 -13.72
CA VAL A 88 16.51 -6.75 -12.32
C VAL A 88 15.12 -7.30 -12.02
N LEU A 89 15.02 -8.16 -11.00
CA LEU A 89 13.76 -8.75 -10.57
C LEU A 89 13.38 -8.15 -9.22
N VAL A 90 12.20 -7.54 -9.15
CA VAL A 90 11.68 -6.89 -7.94
C VAL A 90 10.35 -7.54 -7.59
N GLY A 91 10.25 -8.12 -6.41
CA GLY A 91 9.04 -8.78 -5.93
C GLY A 91 9.27 -9.38 -4.55
N ASP A 92 8.27 -10.11 -4.07
CA ASP A 92 8.28 -10.70 -2.73
C ASP A 92 7.90 -12.18 -2.80
N SER A 93 8.88 -13.06 -2.56
CA SER A 93 8.72 -14.52 -2.58
C SER A 93 7.88 -15.07 -1.40
N ARG A 94 7.39 -14.21 -0.51
CA ARG A 94 6.40 -14.52 0.54
C ARG A 94 4.96 -14.10 0.18
N GLN A 95 4.74 -13.37 -0.91
CA GLN A 95 3.40 -13.02 -1.39
C GLN A 95 2.85 -14.08 -2.37
N LEU A 96 1.82 -13.74 -3.15
CA LEU A 96 1.16 -14.66 -4.07
C LEU A 96 2.12 -15.16 -5.17
N PRO A 97 2.16 -16.48 -5.44
CA PRO A 97 2.83 -17.03 -6.62
C PRO A 97 2.02 -16.75 -7.90
N PRO A 98 2.57 -17.06 -9.09
CA PRO A 98 1.83 -16.92 -10.33
C PRO A 98 0.61 -17.85 -10.38
N SER A 99 -0.43 -17.43 -11.10
CA SER A 99 -1.64 -18.24 -11.30
C SER A 99 -1.32 -19.60 -11.94
N GLY A 100 -2.04 -20.64 -11.54
CA GLY A 100 -1.87 -22.00 -12.08
C GLY A 100 -0.66 -22.77 -11.55
N GLY A 101 0.04 -22.28 -10.51
CA GLY A 101 1.16 -22.99 -9.89
C GLY A 101 2.45 -23.01 -10.73
N LEU A 102 2.57 -22.10 -11.69
CA LEU A 102 3.78 -21.92 -12.50
C LEU A 102 4.90 -21.32 -11.65
N ALA A 103 6.16 -21.70 -11.93
CA ALA A 103 7.32 -21.12 -11.27
C ALA A 103 7.42 -19.61 -11.57
N SER A 104 7.60 -18.81 -10.52
CA SER A 104 7.81 -17.36 -10.67
C SER A 104 9.19 -17.06 -11.24
N VAL A 105 9.29 -15.95 -11.97
CA VAL A 105 10.59 -15.48 -12.46
C VAL A 105 11.48 -15.01 -11.30
N LEU A 106 10.91 -14.51 -10.19
CA LEU A 106 11.68 -14.16 -8.99
C LEU A 106 12.35 -15.38 -8.36
N ASP A 107 11.62 -16.48 -8.14
CA ASP A 107 12.17 -17.67 -7.50
C ASP A 107 13.25 -18.30 -8.38
N ALA A 108 12.98 -18.44 -9.69
CA ALA A 108 13.95 -18.93 -10.67
C ALA A 108 15.19 -18.04 -10.77
N GLY A 109 15.02 -16.72 -10.73
CA GLY A 109 16.11 -15.75 -10.73
C GLY A 109 16.93 -15.78 -9.44
N SER A 110 16.30 -15.95 -8.28
CA SER A 110 16.97 -15.98 -6.97
C SER A 110 17.98 -17.14 -6.82
N ALA A 111 17.81 -18.21 -7.61
CA ALA A 111 18.74 -19.34 -7.65
C ALA A 111 20.02 -19.07 -8.45
N VAL A 112 20.07 -18.01 -9.27
CA VAL A 112 21.19 -17.74 -10.21
C VAL A 112 21.68 -16.29 -10.23
N LEU A 113 20.94 -15.35 -9.62
CA LEU A 113 21.28 -13.93 -9.52
C LEU A 113 21.62 -13.55 -8.07
N PRO A 114 22.46 -12.52 -7.84
CA PRO A 114 22.64 -11.94 -6.52
C PRO A 114 21.31 -11.42 -5.94
N VAL A 115 20.99 -11.81 -4.71
CA VAL A 115 19.78 -11.38 -4.01
C VAL A 115 20.12 -10.25 -3.04
N VAL A 116 19.32 -9.17 -3.07
CA VAL A 116 19.37 -8.07 -2.11
C VAL A 116 18.03 -8.01 -1.41
N HIS A 117 18.01 -8.21 -0.09
CA HIS A 117 16.81 -8.05 0.72
C HIS A 117 16.61 -6.56 1.06
N LEU A 118 15.36 -6.09 0.92
CA LEU A 118 14.95 -4.77 1.38
C LEU A 118 14.25 -4.96 2.73
N ASP A 119 14.86 -4.44 3.78
CA ASP A 119 14.48 -4.68 5.17
C ASP A 119 13.57 -3.60 5.75
N ARG A 120 13.21 -2.54 5.02
CA ARG A 120 12.51 -1.37 5.59
C ARG A 120 11.09 -1.26 5.08
N ASP A 121 10.14 -1.12 6.01
CA ASP A 121 8.81 -0.69 5.61
C ASP A 121 8.79 0.82 5.33
N HIS A 122 8.24 1.17 4.17
CA HIS A 122 8.01 2.54 3.75
C HIS A 122 6.53 2.80 3.44
N ARG A 123 5.63 1.82 3.64
CA ARG A 123 4.20 1.92 3.35
C ARG A 123 3.38 2.33 4.57
N SER A 124 3.59 1.69 5.71
CA SER A 124 2.73 1.89 6.87
C SER A 124 2.98 3.25 7.52
N CYS A 125 1.91 3.87 8.00
CA CYS A 125 1.94 5.10 8.78
C CYS A 125 2.05 4.84 10.29
N ASP A 126 1.97 3.58 10.70
CA ASP A 126 2.15 3.09 12.06
C ASP A 126 2.65 1.64 11.99
N GLU A 127 3.60 1.27 12.85
CA GLU A 127 4.25 -0.04 12.85
C GLU A 127 3.29 -1.21 13.17
N ARG A 128 2.18 -0.96 13.86
CA ARG A 128 1.16 -1.98 14.18
C ARG A 128 0.54 -2.63 12.94
N LEU A 129 0.48 -1.91 11.82
CA LEU A 129 -0.09 -2.43 10.57
C LEU A 129 0.77 -3.52 9.93
N ILE A 130 2.10 -3.40 10.04
CA ILE A 130 3.05 -4.33 9.45
C ILE A 130 3.54 -5.38 10.47
N ALA A 131 3.49 -5.09 11.77
CA ALA A 131 3.97 -5.96 12.86
C ALA A 131 3.45 -7.40 12.78
N PHE A 132 2.18 -7.62 12.42
CA PHE A 132 1.63 -8.96 12.24
C PHE A 132 2.34 -9.73 11.12
N ALA A 133 2.46 -9.13 9.94
CA ALA A 133 3.10 -9.76 8.80
C ALA A 133 4.61 -9.92 9.03
N ASP A 134 5.28 -8.96 9.65
CA ASP A 134 6.70 -9.05 10.02
C ASP A 134 6.97 -10.27 10.92
N GLN A 135 6.20 -10.44 12.00
CA GLN A 135 6.35 -11.57 12.92
C GLN A 135 6.03 -12.93 12.26
N GLN A 136 4.94 -13.00 11.48
CA GLN A 136 4.45 -14.26 10.91
C GLN A 136 5.21 -14.71 9.65
N VAL A 137 5.80 -13.77 8.91
CA VAL A 137 6.26 -14.00 7.52
C VAL A 137 7.72 -13.63 7.31
N TYR A 138 8.17 -12.49 7.85
CA TYR A 138 9.51 -11.94 7.62
C TYR A 138 10.46 -12.15 8.82
N GLY A 139 9.99 -12.77 9.91
CA GLY A 139 10.80 -13.18 11.04
C GLY A 139 11.15 -12.06 12.03
N GLY A 140 10.40 -10.97 12.07
CA GLY A 140 10.68 -9.82 12.95
C GLY A 140 11.90 -9.01 12.50
N GLN A 141 12.24 -9.06 11.20
CA GLN A 141 13.44 -8.44 10.63
C GLN A 141 13.17 -7.08 9.99
N LEU A 142 11.90 -6.67 9.83
CA LEU A 142 11.58 -5.42 9.17
C LEU A 142 11.87 -4.21 10.08
N VAL A 143 12.65 -3.27 9.55
CA VAL A 143 12.86 -1.94 10.11
C VAL A 143 11.59 -1.11 9.87
N THR A 144 10.79 -0.97 10.92
CA THR A 144 9.61 -0.11 11.00
C THR A 144 9.94 1.20 11.72
N VAL A 145 9.02 2.15 11.68
CA VAL A 145 9.11 3.38 12.49
C VAL A 145 7.74 3.63 13.11
N PRO A 146 7.64 3.93 14.42
CA PRO A 146 6.36 4.20 15.05
C PRO A 146 5.66 5.40 14.41
N GLY A 147 4.34 5.34 14.30
CA GLY A 147 3.52 6.49 13.90
C GLY A 147 3.43 7.53 15.01
N ALA A 148 3.20 8.81 14.66
CA ALA A 148 2.90 9.85 15.65
C ALA A 148 1.39 9.89 16.03
N VAL A 149 0.58 9.02 15.43
CA VAL A 149 -0.88 9.21 15.33
C VAL A 149 -1.69 8.02 15.86
N GLY A 150 -2.32 8.23 17.02
CA GLY A 150 -3.65 7.72 17.35
C GLY A 150 -3.78 6.25 17.79
N ALA A 151 -4.73 5.99 18.70
CA ALA A 151 -5.05 4.64 19.15
C ALA A 151 -5.69 3.77 18.04
N ASP A 152 -6.54 4.37 17.19
CA ASP A 152 -7.39 3.71 16.19
C ASP A 152 -6.68 3.44 14.85
N VAL A 153 -5.68 2.57 14.87
CA VAL A 153 -4.91 2.12 13.70
C VAL A 153 -5.30 0.71 13.25
N LEU A 154 -5.45 -0.20 14.20
CA LEU A 154 -5.85 -1.58 13.95
C LEU A 154 -6.87 -1.99 15.02
N HIS A 155 -7.99 -2.56 14.61
CA HIS A 155 -8.97 -3.15 15.52
C HIS A 155 -9.75 -4.29 14.86
N LEU A 156 -10.26 -5.21 15.69
CA LEU A 156 -11.25 -6.20 15.30
C LEU A 156 -12.66 -5.69 15.62
N GLU A 157 -13.50 -5.63 14.59
CA GLU A 157 -14.94 -5.39 14.68
C GLU A 157 -15.65 -6.76 14.63
N GLN A 158 -16.12 -7.23 15.79
CA GLN A 158 -16.91 -8.45 15.88
C GLN A 158 -18.41 -8.17 15.68
N VAL A 159 -19.08 -9.02 14.90
CA VAL A 159 -20.53 -8.92 14.64
C VAL A 159 -21.24 -10.25 14.93
N GLU A 160 -22.56 -10.21 15.18
CA GLU A 160 -23.36 -11.40 15.44
C GLU A 160 -23.80 -12.09 14.13
N GLY A 161 -22.84 -12.65 13.39
CA GLY A 161 -23.11 -13.40 12.17
C GLY A 161 -23.42 -14.87 12.41
N THR A 162 -24.70 -15.22 12.52
CA THR A 162 -25.20 -16.61 12.53
C THR A 162 -26.06 -16.93 11.31
N GLY A 163 -25.98 -18.17 10.82
CA GLY A 163 -26.87 -18.65 9.75
C GLY A 163 -26.83 -20.18 9.56
N PRO A 164 -27.84 -20.78 8.89
CA PRO A 164 -27.77 -22.16 8.46
C PRO A 164 -26.69 -22.35 7.39
N VAL A 165 -26.07 -23.53 7.33
CA VAL A 165 -25.16 -23.87 6.23
C VAL A 165 -26.01 -24.07 4.96
N PRO A 166 -25.77 -23.32 3.86
CA PRO A 166 -26.51 -23.52 2.62
C PRO A 166 -26.34 -24.93 2.05
N VAL A 167 -27.35 -25.44 1.34
CA VAL A 167 -27.28 -26.77 0.69
C VAL A 167 -26.10 -26.80 -0.28
N GLY A 168 -25.19 -27.76 -0.10
CA GLY A 168 -23.97 -27.90 -0.90
C GLY A 168 -22.80 -26.99 -0.51
N ALA A 169 -22.91 -26.19 0.55
CA ALA A 169 -21.81 -25.41 1.11
C ALA A 169 -21.13 -26.14 2.28
N GLU A 170 -19.84 -25.86 2.49
CA GLU A 170 -19.05 -26.43 3.61
C GLU A 170 -19.04 -25.53 4.87
N ALA A 171 -19.52 -24.29 4.75
CA ALA A 171 -19.48 -23.29 5.81
C ALA A 171 -20.67 -22.32 5.69
N VAL A 172 -20.93 -21.58 6.78
CA VAL A 172 -21.82 -20.41 6.75
C VAL A 172 -21.02 -19.26 6.14
N GLU A 173 -21.31 -18.90 4.90
CA GLU A 173 -20.53 -17.92 4.13
C GLU A 173 -21.34 -16.64 3.86
N SER A 174 -20.70 -15.48 4.05
CA SER A 174 -21.25 -14.15 3.85
C SER A 174 -22.55 -13.91 4.64
N THR A 175 -22.42 -13.79 5.96
CA THR A 175 -23.53 -13.41 6.86
C THR A 175 -24.06 -12.02 6.50
N GLU A 176 -25.35 -11.78 6.76
CA GLU A 176 -25.98 -10.47 6.53
C GLU A 176 -25.36 -9.41 7.45
N ALA A 177 -25.19 -9.74 8.74
CA ALA A 177 -24.52 -8.89 9.73
C ALA A 177 -23.12 -8.37 9.32
N GLU A 178 -22.27 -9.20 8.68
CA GLU A 178 -20.97 -8.71 8.18
C GLU A 178 -21.13 -7.82 6.94
N VAL A 179 -22.04 -8.16 6.03
CA VAL A 179 -22.28 -7.38 4.80
C VAL A 179 -22.82 -5.99 5.15
N ASP A 180 -23.77 -5.91 6.08
CA ASP A 180 -24.36 -4.65 6.54
C ASP A 180 -23.32 -3.81 7.28
N ARG A 181 -22.57 -4.42 8.21
CA ARG A 181 -21.54 -3.70 8.98
C ARG A 181 -20.38 -3.19 8.11
N VAL A 182 -19.96 -3.93 7.09
CA VAL A 182 -18.97 -3.44 6.12
C VAL A 182 -19.55 -2.27 5.31
N SER A 183 -20.84 -2.30 4.99
CA SER A 183 -21.50 -1.23 4.23
C SER A 183 -21.61 0.06 5.05
N ASP A 184 -22.02 -0.04 6.32
CA ASP A 184 -21.95 1.03 7.32
C ASP A 184 -20.55 1.67 7.39
N LEU A 185 -19.49 0.84 7.51
CA LEU A 185 -18.11 1.30 7.65
C LEU A 185 -17.64 2.06 6.42
N VAL A 186 -17.98 1.57 5.22
CA VAL A 186 -17.64 2.20 3.95
C VAL A 186 -18.32 3.56 3.82
N ILE A 187 -19.62 3.65 4.14
CA ILE A 187 -20.38 4.91 4.07
C ILE A 187 -19.92 5.89 5.16
N ALA A 188 -19.63 5.41 6.38
CA ALA A 188 -19.09 6.22 7.45
C ALA A 188 -17.69 6.78 7.12
N HIS A 189 -16.82 6.00 6.47
CA HIS A 189 -15.54 6.50 5.96
C HIS A 189 -15.75 7.52 4.84
N ALA A 190 -16.59 7.24 3.85
CA ALA A 190 -16.88 8.16 2.74
C ALA A 190 -17.38 9.52 3.24
N ARG A 191 -18.22 9.55 4.28
CA ARG A 191 -18.69 10.80 4.92
C ARG A 191 -17.62 11.50 5.76
N ARG A 192 -16.91 10.77 6.63
CA ARG A 192 -16.00 11.36 7.63
C ARG A 192 -14.61 11.70 7.07
N ARG A 193 -14.14 10.95 6.07
CA ARG A 193 -12.76 10.98 5.55
C ARG A 193 -12.71 10.83 4.01
N PRO A 194 -13.48 11.61 3.21
CA PRO A 194 -13.57 11.48 1.76
C PRO A 194 -12.26 11.72 0.98
N HIS A 195 -11.25 12.28 1.65
CA HIS A 195 -9.92 12.54 1.12
C HIS A 195 -8.94 11.37 1.29
N GLU A 196 -9.24 10.38 2.14
CA GLU A 196 -8.43 9.18 2.32
C GLU A 196 -8.99 8.04 1.48
N SER A 197 -8.13 7.30 0.80
CA SER A 197 -8.56 6.18 -0.05
C SER A 197 -8.98 4.96 0.77
N LEU A 198 -9.95 4.18 0.26
CA LEU A 198 -10.52 3.02 0.95
C LEU A 198 -10.56 1.79 0.04
N GLY A 199 -10.25 0.63 0.61
CA GLY A 199 -10.45 -0.66 -0.05
C GLY A 199 -11.11 -1.66 0.90
N VAL A 200 -12.05 -2.45 0.38
CA VAL A 200 -12.60 -3.61 1.08
C VAL A 200 -11.94 -4.87 0.50
N ILE A 201 -11.37 -5.68 1.39
CA ILE A 201 -10.76 -6.96 1.07
C ILE A 201 -11.63 -8.06 1.67
N THR A 202 -12.08 -9.01 0.86
CA THR A 202 -12.88 -10.16 1.31
C THR A 202 -12.11 -11.46 1.19
N VAL A 203 -12.38 -12.42 2.06
CA VAL A 203 -11.77 -13.76 1.93
C VAL A 203 -12.26 -14.49 0.68
N THR A 204 -13.53 -14.35 0.31
CA THR A 204 -14.13 -15.05 -0.84
C THR A 204 -14.72 -14.10 -1.89
N ARG A 205 -14.72 -14.55 -3.14
CA ARG A 205 -15.35 -13.87 -4.28
C ARG A 205 -16.86 -13.67 -4.11
N ARG A 206 -17.56 -14.60 -3.45
CA ARG A 206 -19.00 -14.49 -3.17
C ARG A 206 -19.31 -13.38 -2.18
N HIS A 207 -18.49 -13.26 -1.13
CA HIS A 207 -18.63 -12.19 -0.14
C HIS A 207 -18.33 -10.82 -0.78
N ALA A 208 -17.31 -10.70 -1.65
CA ALA A 208 -17.06 -9.48 -2.43
C ALA A 208 -18.28 -9.06 -3.26
N ALA A 209 -18.88 -9.98 -4.02
CA ALA A 209 -20.05 -9.70 -4.83
C ALA A 209 -21.25 -9.23 -3.97
N ARG A 210 -21.52 -9.91 -2.85
CA ARG A 210 -22.61 -9.52 -1.94
C ARG A 210 -22.41 -8.14 -1.32
N ILE A 211 -21.18 -7.77 -0.96
CA ILE A 211 -20.87 -6.42 -0.45
C ILE A 211 -21.01 -5.37 -1.56
N GLN A 212 -20.55 -5.65 -2.78
CA GLN A 212 -20.74 -4.73 -3.92
C GLN A 212 -22.23 -4.46 -4.19
N ASP A 213 -23.07 -5.50 -4.14
CA ASP A 213 -24.52 -5.37 -4.37
C ASP A 213 -25.28 -4.75 -3.18
N ALA A 214 -24.82 -4.98 -1.94
CA ALA A 214 -25.32 -4.26 -0.76
C ALA A 214 -25.01 -2.76 -0.86
N LEU A 215 -23.73 -2.39 -1.04
CA LEU A 215 -23.28 -1.01 -1.20
C LEU A 215 -24.03 -0.27 -2.32
N ARG A 216 -24.19 -0.89 -3.49
CA ARG A 216 -24.96 -0.29 -4.61
C ARG A 216 -26.39 0.07 -4.22
N ARG A 217 -27.08 -0.83 -3.52
CA ARG A 217 -28.46 -0.61 -3.07
C ARG A 217 -28.53 0.42 -1.95
N GLU A 218 -27.61 0.35 -1.00
CA GLU A 218 -27.60 1.25 0.15
C GLU A 218 -27.27 2.68 -0.26
N ILE A 219 -26.19 2.89 -1.04
CA ILE A 219 -25.82 4.22 -1.57
C ILE A 219 -26.99 4.84 -2.33
N ALA A 220 -27.76 4.06 -3.09
CA ALA A 220 -28.91 4.56 -3.85
C ALA A 220 -30.09 5.05 -2.98
N VAL A 221 -30.20 4.62 -1.71
CA VAL A 221 -31.24 5.10 -0.78
C VAL A 221 -30.74 6.15 0.22
N GLN A 222 -29.43 6.46 0.24
CA GLN A 222 -28.89 7.50 1.11
C GLN A 222 -29.34 8.91 0.66
N PRO A 223 -29.81 9.79 1.57
CA PRO A 223 -30.22 11.15 1.21
C PRO A 223 -29.12 12.00 0.56
N ASP A 224 -27.85 11.73 0.93
CA ASP A 224 -26.64 12.38 0.44
C ASP A 224 -25.91 11.58 -0.66
N HIS A 225 -26.59 10.65 -1.35
CA HIS A 225 -25.99 9.81 -2.41
C HIS A 225 -25.21 10.60 -3.46
N ALA A 226 -25.68 11.80 -3.84
CA ALA A 226 -24.99 12.67 -4.80
C ALA A 226 -23.63 13.18 -4.28
N THR A 227 -23.51 13.42 -2.97
CA THR A 227 -22.25 13.77 -2.30
C THR A 227 -21.34 12.55 -2.18
N LEU A 228 -21.92 11.38 -1.87
CA LEU A 228 -21.19 10.11 -1.79
C LEU A 228 -20.64 9.65 -3.14
N ALA A 229 -21.32 9.92 -4.25
CA ALA A 229 -20.93 9.48 -5.60
C ALA A 229 -19.49 9.90 -5.98
N GLY A 230 -19.04 11.09 -5.57
CA GLY A 230 -17.66 11.56 -5.81
C GLY A 230 -16.57 10.80 -5.04
N PHE A 231 -16.93 10.00 -4.03
CA PHE A 231 -16.03 9.06 -3.37
C PHE A 231 -15.86 7.75 -4.15
N PHE A 232 -16.95 7.29 -4.80
CA PHE A 232 -17.02 6.02 -5.52
C PHE A 232 -16.71 6.14 -7.03
N ALA A 233 -16.20 7.30 -7.49
CA ALA A 233 -15.84 7.53 -8.88
C ALA A 233 -14.53 6.82 -9.27
N ASP A 234 -14.52 6.18 -10.44
CA ASP A 234 -13.39 5.41 -10.98
C ASP A 234 -12.23 6.28 -11.50
N ASP A 235 -12.45 7.59 -11.72
CA ASP A 235 -11.45 8.54 -12.23
C ASP A 235 -10.51 9.11 -11.15
N ARG A 236 -10.71 8.71 -9.88
CA ARG A 236 -9.83 9.05 -8.76
C ARG A 236 -8.47 8.35 -8.93
N PRO A 237 -7.35 8.97 -8.51
CA PRO A 237 -6.02 8.33 -8.56
C PRO A 237 -5.92 6.99 -7.83
N GLU A 238 -6.69 6.85 -6.75
CA GLU A 238 -6.91 5.59 -6.03
C GLU A 238 -8.42 5.41 -5.82
N PRO A 239 -9.12 4.73 -6.75
CA PRO A 239 -10.56 4.54 -6.64
C PRO A 239 -10.90 3.57 -5.51
N PHE A 240 -12.12 3.67 -4.98
CA PHE A 240 -12.66 2.69 -4.05
C PHE A 240 -12.71 1.30 -4.71
N PHE A 241 -12.45 0.24 -3.95
CA PHE A 241 -12.66 -1.12 -4.44
C PHE A 241 -13.27 -2.05 -3.39
N VAL A 242 -13.91 -3.12 -3.89
CA VAL A 242 -14.19 -4.34 -3.15
C VAL A 242 -13.56 -5.48 -3.94
N LYS A 243 -12.57 -6.17 -3.38
CA LYS A 243 -11.81 -7.25 -4.04
C LYS A 243 -11.62 -8.42 -3.09
N ASP A 244 -11.56 -9.62 -3.65
CA ASP A 244 -11.17 -10.81 -2.90
C ASP A 244 -9.64 -10.97 -2.81
N LEU A 245 -9.17 -11.86 -1.92
CA LEU A 245 -7.76 -12.15 -1.68
C LEU A 245 -6.95 -12.51 -2.94
N GLU A 246 -7.58 -13.07 -3.99
CA GLU A 246 -6.89 -13.48 -5.21
C GLU A 246 -6.69 -12.31 -6.20
N ARG A 247 -7.32 -11.15 -5.94
CA ARG A 247 -7.38 -10.01 -6.88
C ARG A 247 -6.79 -8.70 -6.35
N VAL A 248 -6.40 -8.64 -5.08
CA VAL A 248 -5.96 -7.41 -4.40
C VAL A 248 -4.44 -7.17 -4.44
N GLN A 249 -3.72 -7.90 -5.29
CA GLN A 249 -2.29 -7.67 -5.48
C GLN A 249 -2.02 -6.31 -6.14
N GLY A 250 -0.90 -5.66 -5.80
CA GLY A 250 -0.52 -4.34 -6.29
C GLY A 250 -1.31 -3.16 -5.68
N ASP A 251 -2.58 -3.34 -5.35
CA ASP A 251 -3.38 -2.31 -4.65
C ASP A 251 -2.84 -2.02 -3.24
N ALA A 252 -3.00 -0.78 -2.79
CA ALA A 252 -2.91 -0.35 -1.40
C ALA A 252 -3.83 0.86 -1.19
N ARG A 253 -4.32 1.09 0.03
CA ARG A 253 -5.24 2.19 0.36
C ARG A 253 -4.93 2.77 1.74
N ASP A 254 -5.36 4.02 1.99
CA ASP A 254 -5.15 4.64 3.30
C ASP A 254 -5.88 3.88 4.41
N ALA A 255 -7.13 3.52 4.17
CA ALA A 255 -7.90 2.61 5.01
C ALA A 255 -8.20 1.30 4.28
N VAL A 256 -8.16 0.20 5.01
CA VAL A 256 -8.61 -1.12 4.53
C VAL A 256 -9.63 -1.71 5.49
N VAL A 257 -10.73 -2.21 4.97
CA VAL A 257 -11.65 -3.11 5.69
C VAL A 257 -11.38 -4.53 5.22
N LEU A 258 -10.81 -5.37 6.07
CA LEU A 258 -10.58 -6.79 5.80
C LEU A 258 -11.71 -7.61 6.44
N THR A 259 -12.63 -8.13 5.63
CA THR A 259 -13.80 -8.87 6.11
C THR A 259 -13.69 -10.36 5.85
N ILE A 260 -13.91 -11.16 6.90
CA ILE A 260 -13.64 -12.60 6.90
C ILE A 260 -14.69 -13.39 6.10
N GLY A 261 -15.95 -12.96 6.06
CA GLY A 261 -16.98 -13.57 5.23
C GLY A 261 -17.49 -14.92 5.73
N PHE A 262 -17.29 -15.27 7.00
CA PHE A 262 -17.68 -16.57 7.56
C PHE A 262 -18.40 -16.43 8.90
N GLY A 263 -19.48 -17.18 9.08
CA GLY A 263 -20.37 -17.11 10.24
C GLY A 263 -20.36 -18.32 11.16
N ARG A 264 -21.04 -18.18 12.30
CA ARG A 264 -21.38 -19.28 13.20
C ARG A 264 -22.62 -20.03 12.68
N THR A 265 -22.67 -21.34 12.90
CA THR A 265 -23.89 -22.16 12.71
C THR A 265 -24.98 -21.78 13.72
N PRO A 266 -26.25 -22.22 13.56
CA PRO A 266 -27.31 -21.94 14.54
C PRO A 266 -27.06 -22.56 15.93
N HIS A 267 -26.07 -23.45 16.05
CA HIS A 267 -25.59 -24.03 17.31
C HIS A 267 -24.35 -23.29 17.86
N GLY A 268 -24.06 -22.08 17.38
CA GLY A 268 -22.94 -21.24 17.83
C GLY A 268 -21.55 -21.69 17.36
N ARG A 269 -21.42 -22.79 16.62
CA ARG A 269 -20.11 -23.34 16.21
C ARG A 269 -19.61 -22.74 14.90
N VAL A 270 -18.34 -22.37 14.85
CA VAL A 270 -17.61 -22.05 13.60
C VAL A 270 -17.20 -23.34 12.88
N LEU A 271 -17.23 -23.33 11.55
CA LEU A 271 -16.76 -24.43 10.70
C LEU A 271 -15.39 -24.06 10.11
N HIS A 272 -14.36 -24.88 10.38
CA HIS A 272 -12.97 -24.59 9.99
C HIS A 272 -12.71 -24.92 8.51
N ARG A 273 -13.45 -24.23 7.64
CA ARG A 273 -13.41 -24.31 6.18
C ARG A 273 -13.52 -22.90 5.62
N PHE A 274 -12.38 -22.21 5.58
CA PHE A 274 -12.27 -20.78 5.28
C PHE A 274 -11.96 -20.52 3.80
N GLY A 275 -12.48 -21.38 2.91
CA GLY A 275 -12.30 -21.28 1.46
C GLY A 275 -10.81 -21.12 1.07
N PRO A 276 -10.41 -20.03 0.37
CA PRO A 276 -9.04 -19.79 -0.05
C PRO A 276 -7.97 -19.78 1.06
N LEU A 277 -8.35 -19.62 2.34
CA LEU A 277 -7.41 -19.67 3.49
C LEU A 277 -7.12 -21.09 3.98
N THR A 278 -7.98 -22.06 3.63
CA THR A 278 -7.78 -23.49 3.91
C THR A 278 -7.17 -24.22 2.68
N GLN A 279 -6.80 -23.47 1.64
CA GLN A 279 -6.06 -23.96 0.48
C GLN A 279 -4.56 -23.64 0.60
N ASP A 280 -3.75 -24.27 -0.24
CA ASP A 280 -2.31 -24.00 -0.34
C ASP A 280 -2.05 -22.51 -0.68
N GLY A 281 -1.09 -21.90 0.00
CA GLY A 281 -0.83 -20.47 -0.10
C GLY A 281 -1.88 -19.58 0.60
N GLY A 282 -2.71 -20.13 1.50
CA GLY A 282 -3.66 -19.36 2.30
C GLY A 282 -2.99 -18.29 3.18
N GLU A 283 -1.82 -18.60 3.72
CA GLU A 283 -0.96 -17.67 4.47
C GLU A 283 -0.40 -16.54 3.59
N ARG A 284 -0.02 -16.84 2.34
CA ARG A 284 0.43 -15.83 1.36
C ARG A 284 -0.69 -14.86 1.00
N ARG A 285 -1.93 -15.34 0.89
CA ARG A 285 -3.14 -14.52 0.68
C ARG A 285 -3.37 -13.56 1.87
N LEU A 286 -3.21 -14.01 3.11
CA LEU A 286 -3.29 -13.14 4.30
C LEU A 286 -2.12 -12.15 4.38
N THR A 287 -0.91 -12.57 4.01
CA THR A 287 0.28 -11.69 3.90
C THR A 287 0.00 -10.53 2.94
N VAL A 288 -0.58 -10.83 1.77
CA VAL A 288 -1.01 -9.80 0.83
C VAL A 288 -2.05 -8.90 1.49
N ALA A 289 -3.16 -9.42 2.01
CA ALA A 289 -4.25 -8.60 2.56
C ALA A 289 -3.81 -7.68 3.72
N THR A 290 -3.06 -8.21 4.69
CA THR A 290 -2.60 -7.48 5.89
C THR A 290 -1.66 -6.33 5.54
N THR A 291 -0.90 -6.43 4.43
CA THR A 291 0.04 -5.39 3.97
C THR A 291 -0.58 -4.31 3.07
N ARG A 292 -1.91 -4.26 2.89
CA ARG A 292 -2.57 -3.28 1.98
C ARG A 292 -2.95 -1.95 2.61
N ALA A 293 -3.02 -1.86 3.94
CA ALA A 293 -3.33 -0.62 4.65
C ALA A 293 -2.09 0.29 4.75
N ARG A 294 -2.29 1.60 4.56
CA ARG A 294 -1.26 2.61 4.91
C ARG A 294 -1.51 3.24 6.27
N ARG A 295 -2.74 3.68 6.58
CA ARG A 295 -3.06 4.44 7.80
C ARG A 295 -3.81 3.63 8.84
N ARG A 296 -4.75 2.78 8.42
CA ARG A 296 -5.53 1.93 9.34
C ARG A 296 -6.12 0.70 8.67
N MET A 297 -6.38 -0.32 9.47
CA MET A 297 -7.10 -1.54 9.09
C MET A 297 -8.20 -1.86 10.10
N THR A 298 -9.42 -2.06 9.63
CA THR A 298 -10.51 -2.66 10.41
C THR A 298 -10.67 -4.10 9.93
N VAL A 299 -10.50 -5.07 10.82
CA VAL A 299 -10.85 -6.47 10.53
C VAL A 299 -12.30 -6.69 10.95
N VAL A 300 -13.16 -7.21 10.07
CA VAL A 300 -14.57 -7.50 10.38
C VAL A 300 -14.77 -9.01 10.38
N SER A 301 -15.35 -9.56 11.45
CA SER A 301 -15.63 -11.00 11.55
C SER A 301 -16.82 -11.33 12.44
N SER A 302 -17.53 -12.40 12.09
CA SER A 302 -18.60 -12.97 12.91
C SER A 302 -18.09 -13.76 14.13
N PHE A 303 -16.78 -13.88 14.33
CA PHE A 303 -16.17 -14.67 15.41
C PHE A 303 -14.79 -14.13 15.85
N GLY A 304 -14.35 -14.54 17.04
CA GLY A 304 -13.03 -14.21 17.59
C GLY A 304 -12.01 -15.33 17.41
N ALA A 305 -10.78 -15.10 17.88
CA ALA A 305 -9.73 -16.13 17.90
C ALA A 305 -10.06 -17.30 18.84
N ASP A 306 -10.81 -17.04 19.92
CA ASP A 306 -11.20 -18.04 20.91
C ASP A 306 -12.33 -18.97 20.42
N ASP A 307 -13.08 -18.57 19.38
CA ASP A 307 -14.03 -19.45 18.69
C ASP A 307 -13.32 -20.52 17.82
N LEU A 308 -12.00 -20.39 17.61
CA LEU A 308 -11.20 -21.25 16.73
C LEU A 308 -10.29 -22.20 17.53
N ASP A 309 -10.71 -23.46 17.60
CA ASP A 309 -9.96 -24.55 18.23
C ASP A 309 -8.63 -24.83 17.48
N PRO A 310 -7.46 -24.57 18.10
CA PRO A 310 -6.14 -24.71 17.47
C PRO A 310 -5.84 -26.12 16.95
N GLU A 311 -6.33 -27.18 17.62
CA GLU A 311 -6.06 -28.57 17.24
C GLU A 311 -6.73 -28.93 15.91
N ARG A 312 -7.83 -28.23 15.59
CA ARG A 312 -8.60 -28.42 14.35
C ARG A 312 -8.17 -27.51 13.20
N LEU A 313 -7.19 -26.62 13.40
CA LEU A 313 -6.61 -25.77 12.36
C LEU A 313 -5.42 -26.48 11.69
N THR A 314 -5.69 -27.21 10.61
CA THR A 314 -4.69 -28.05 9.94
C THR A 314 -3.77 -27.30 8.98
N THR A 315 -4.20 -26.18 8.38
CA THR A 315 -3.42 -25.44 7.36
C THR A 315 -2.75 -24.18 7.93
N PRO A 316 -1.62 -23.72 7.34
CA PRO A 316 -0.96 -22.48 7.77
C PRO A 316 -1.88 -21.25 7.70
N GLY A 317 -2.60 -21.06 6.59
CA GLY A 317 -3.54 -19.95 6.43
C GLY A 317 -4.68 -19.93 7.47
N ALA A 318 -5.16 -21.10 7.91
CA ALA A 318 -6.20 -21.18 8.95
C ALA A 318 -5.67 -20.83 10.34
N ARG A 319 -4.41 -21.19 10.66
CA ARG A 319 -3.72 -20.77 11.89
C ARG A 319 -3.43 -19.27 11.88
N MET A 320 -2.88 -18.77 10.78
CA MET A 320 -2.60 -17.34 10.60
C MET A 320 -3.87 -16.48 10.67
N LEU A 321 -5.03 -16.98 10.23
CA LEU A 321 -6.32 -16.30 10.44
C LEU A 321 -6.66 -16.14 11.93
N ARG A 322 -6.52 -17.21 12.73
CA ARG A 322 -6.75 -17.15 14.18
C ARG A 322 -5.84 -16.12 14.85
N ASP A 323 -4.55 -16.16 14.50
CA ASP A 323 -3.55 -15.27 15.10
C ASP A 323 -3.76 -13.81 14.66
N LEU A 324 -4.25 -13.59 13.42
CA LEU A 324 -4.68 -12.26 12.94
C LEU A 324 -5.86 -11.73 13.75
N LEU A 325 -6.87 -12.55 14.03
CA LEU A 325 -8.02 -12.13 14.83
C LEU A 325 -7.61 -11.77 16.26
N ALA A 326 -6.70 -12.54 16.88
CA ALA A 326 -6.16 -12.23 18.21
C ALA A 326 -5.34 -10.92 18.19
N HIS A 327 -4.48 -10.75 17.18
CA HIS A 327 -3.65 -9.56 17.02
C HIS A 327 -4.49 -8.29 16.75
N ALA A 328 -5.53 -8.39 15.92
CA ALA A 328 -6.45 -7.30 15.64
C ALA A 328 -7.34 -6.96 16.84
N ALA A 329 -7.78 -7.95 17.63
CA ALA A 329 -8.52 -7.73 18.87
C ALA A 329 -7.67 -7.00 19.94
N ALA A 330 -6.37 -7.28 19.99
CA ALA A 330 -5.42 -6.56 20.84
C ALA A 330 -5.04 -5.17 20.30
N GLY A 331 -5.41 -4.83 19.06
CA GLY A 331 -5.03 -3.58 18.39
C GLY A 331 -3.57 -3.53 17.91
N GLY A 332 -2.91 -4.69 17.81
CA GLY A 332 -1.47 -4.81 17.57
C GLY A 332 -0.61 -4.48 18.80
N PRO A 333 0.71 -4.78 18.78
CA PRO A 333 1.60 -4.42 19.88
C PRO A 333 1.72 -2.89 19.96
N PRO A 334 1.36 -2.23 21.08
CA PRO A 334 1.50 -0.79 21.20
C PRO A 334 2.97 -0.40 21.10
N ALA A 335 3.26 0.69 20.38
CA ALA A 335 4.58 1.29 20.36
C ALA A 335 4.97 1.70 21.80
N ALA A 336 6.03 1.08 22.31
CA ALA A 336 6.46 1.22 23.69
C ALA A 336 7.78 1.99 23.80
N ALA A 337 8.08 2.48 25.01
CA ALA A 337 9.45 2.89 25.34
C ALA A 337 10.38 1.66 25.22
N GLY A 338 11.54 1.86 24.61
CA GLY A 338 12.57 0.84 24.55
C GLY A 338 13.35 0.72 25.86
N PRO A 339 14.43 -0.07 25.89
CA PRO A 339 15.46 0.13 26.91
C PRO A 339 15.92 1.60 26.89
N ALA A 340 16.22 2.15 28.07
CA ALA A 340 16.72 3.52 28.21
C ALA A 340 17.95 3.74 27.32
N SER A 341 18.17 4.99 26.90
CA SER A 341 19.30 5.29 26.01
C SER A 341 20.63 4.91 26.67
N THR A 342 21.53 4.30 25.91
CA THR A 342 22.92 4.07 26.35
C THR A 342 23.79 5.32 26.18
N ASP A 343 23.25 6.39 25.58
CA ASP A 343 23.89 7.71 25.48
C ASP A 343 23.54 8.58 26.70
N PRO A 344 24.50 8.90 27.59
CA PRO A 344 24.27 9.70 28.78
C PRO A 344 23.77 11.13 28.50
N LEU A 345 24.15 11.74 27.36
CA LEU A 345 23.68 13.08 26.98
C LEU A 345 22.19 13.05 26.65
N MET A 346 21.72 11.97 26.02
CA MET A 346 20.32 11.80 25.69
C MET A 346 19.47 11.50 26.94
N THR A 347 19.99 10.71 27.89
CA THR A 347 19.33 10.49 29.18
C THR A 347 19.26 11.74 30.04
N ASP A 348 20.32 12.58 30.08
CA ASP A 348 20.28 13.89 30.74
C ASP A 348 19.26 14.84 30.08
N LEU A 349 19.24 14.93 28.74
CA LEU A 349 18.26 15.73 28.02
C LEU A 349 16.82 15.25 28.29
N ALA A 350 16.57 13.94 28.26
CA ALA A 350 15.27 13.34 28.60
C ALA A 350 14.83 13.71 30.02
N THR A 351 15.75 13.67 30.98
CA THR A 351 15.51 14.01 32.39
C THR A 351 15.14 15.48 32.55
N ARG A 352 15.87 16.39 31.87
CA ARG A 352 15.55 17.83 31.87
C ARG A 352 14.20 18.12 31.22
N LEU A 353 13.86 17.44 30.12
CA LEU A 353 12.57 17.58 29.44
C LEU A 353 11.40 17.13 30.34
N ARG A 354 11.55 15.99 31.04
CA ARG A 354 10.57 15.52 32.05
C ARG A 354 10.41 16.54 33.19
N ALA A 355 11.50 17.15 33.65
CA ALA A 355 11.47 18.23 34.64
C ALA A 355 10.81 19.55 34.14
N GLN A 356 10.46 19.64 32.85
CA GLN A 356 9.63 20.72 32.28
C GLN A 356 8.15 20.32 32.11
N GLY A 357 7.73 19.16 32.63
CA GLY A 357 6.36 18.65 32.51
C GLY A 357 6.03 18.01 31.16
N LEU A 358 7.05 17.65 30.36
CA LEU A 358 6.86 16.97 29.08
C LEU A 358 6.87 15.45 29.25
N VAL A 359 6.04 14.76 28.47
CA VAL A 359 6.10 13.29 28.37
C VAL A 359 7.26 12.93 27.44
N VAL A 360 8.17 12.07 27.91
CA VAL A 360 9.36 11.65 27.15
C VAL A 360 9.52 10.13 27.21
N ARG A 361 9.43 9.46 26.06
CA ARG A 361 9.73 8.03 25.89
C ARG A 361 11.08 7.89 25.20
N GLU A 362 11.99 7.15 25.83
CA GLU A 362 13.30 6.80 25.25
C GLU A 362 13.19 5.57 24.35
N GLY A 363 13.97 5.53 23.26
CA GLY A 363 14.06 4.36 22.37
C GLY A 363 12.71 3.91 21.79
N TYR A 364 11.82 4.85 21.48
CA TYR A 364 10.40 4.60 21.19
C TYR A 364 10.19 3.82 19.89
N GLY A 365 9.37 2.77 19.95
CA GLY A 365 8.98 1.91 18.82
C GLY A 365 9.03 0.41 19.18
N THR A 366 8.76 -0.46 18.20
CA THR A 366 8.83 -1.93 18.37
C THR A 366 10.03 -2.58 17.67
N SER A 367 10.39 -2.15 16.45
CA SER A 367 11.52 -2.72 15.69
C SER A 367 12.88 -2.09 16.06
N SER A 368 13.86 -2.15 15.14
CA SER A 368 15.15 -1.47 15.23
C SER A 368 15.11 0.01 14.81
N GLY A 369 14.09 0.47 14.08
CA GLY A 369 13.98 1.84 13.55
C GLY A 369 13.49 2.90 14.55
N ARG A 370 13.84 2.69 15.83
CA ARG A 370 13.38 3.46 17.00
C ARG A 370 13.70 4.94 16.91
N ILE A 371 12.96 5.75 17.67
CA ILE A 371 13.22 7.18 17.86
C ILE A 371 13.96 7.34 19.19
N ASP A 372 15.07 8.07 19.20
CA ASP A 372 15.91 8.23 20.40
C ASP A 372 15.10 8.79 21.57
N LEU A 373 14.42 9.92 21.36
CA LEU A 373 13.45 10.51 22.28
C LEU A 373 12.15 10.89 21.55
N ALA A 374 11.06 10.22 21.85
CA ALA A 374 9.72 10.64 21.45
C ALA A 374 9.11 11.52 22.55
N VAL A 375 8.72 12.75 22.19
CA VAL A 375 8.30 13.80 23.15
C VAL A 375 6.89 14.30 22.85
N GLY A 376 6.09 14.45 23.92
CA GLY A 376 4.71 14.90 23.88
C GLY A 376 4.32 15.73 25.10
N VAL A 377 3.01 15.91 25.29
CA VAL A 377 2.40 16.55 26.46
C VAL A 377 1.45 15.59 27.15
N ASP A 378 1.28 15.74 28.46
CA ASP A 378 0.27 15.00 29.21
C ASP A 378 -1.08 15.72 29.10
N ASP A 379 -1.79 15.46 27.98
CA ASP A 379 -3.13 15.95 27.71
C ASP A 379 -4.21 14.85 27.87
N GLY A 380 -3.85 13.74 28.50
CA GLY A 380 -4.69 12.54 28.62
C GLY A 380 -4.79 11.71 27.33
N THR A 381 -4.07 12.07 26.25
CA THR A 381 -4.09 11.31 24.99
C THR A 381 -2.77 10.58 24.66
N ASP A 382 -1.77 10.67 25.54
CA ASP A 382 -0.38 10.12 25.41
C ASP A 382 0.25 10.39 24.03
N ARG A 383 -0.11 11.52 23.40
CA ARG A 383 0.34 11.89 22.06
C ARG A 383 1.77 12.38 22.08
N LEU A 384 2.65 11.59 21.48
CA LEU A 384 4.02 11.95 21.17
C LEU A 384 4.06 12.57 19.78
N LEU A 385 4.53 13.82 19.67
CA LEU A 385 4.42 14.64 18.46
C LEU A 385 5.78 15.08 17.92
N VAL A 386 6.82 15.06 18.75
CA VAL A 386 8.17 15.48 18.38
C VAL A 386 9.12 14.30 18.49
N ALA A 387 9.80 14.00 17.38
CA ALA A 387 10.87 13.00 17.32
C ALA A 387 12.20 13.74 17.45
N VAL A 388 12.82 13.65 18.63
CA VAL A 388 14.15 14.20 18.87
C VAL A 388 15.17 13.08 18.65
N GLU A 389 16.12 13.31 17.74
CA GLU A 389 17.18 12.35 17.43
C GLU A 389 18.57 12.97 17.60
N GLY A 390 19.52 12.19 18.09
CA GLY A 390 20.91 12.58 18.33
C GLY A 390 21.86 12.23 17.18
N ASP A 391 23.15 12.46 17.38
CA ASP A 391 24.26 12.10 16.48
C ASP A 391 25.04 10.85 16.94
N GLY A 392 24.43 10.06 17.82
CA GLY A 392 25.01 8.85 18.41
C GLY A 392 25.20 7.66 17.46
N PRO A 393 25.52 6.46 17.99
CA PRO A 393 25.94 5.30 17.19
C PRO A 393 24.97 4.90 16.06
N ALA A 394 23.66 5.00 16.28
CA ALA A 394 22.66 4.69 15.26
C ALA A 394 22.71 5.66 14.06
N TYR A 395 22.90 6.96 14.32
CA TYR A 395 23.13 7.97 13.28
C TYR A 395 24.45 7.71 12.54
N ALA A 396 25.51 7.38 13.28
CA ALA A 396 26.83 7.08 12.72
C ALA A 396 26.85 5.82 11.85
N ALA A 397 25.98 4.84 12.10
CA ALA A 397 25.92 3.56 11.39
C ALA A 397 25.15 3.58 10.05
N MET A 398 24.22 4.51 9.84
CA MET A 398 23.45 4.62 8.59
C MET A 398 24.37 4.83 7.37
N ALA A 399 24.18 4.10 6.28
CA ALA A 399 25.19 3.98 5.23
C ALA A 399 25.47 5.29 4.45
N THR A 400 24.50 6.20 4.36
CA THR A 400 24.65 7.44 3.55
C THR A 400 24.10 8.70 4.21
N THR A 401 24.68 9.86 3.91
CA THR A 401 24.13 11.19 4.27
C THR A 401 22.68 11.38 3.78
N ARG A 402 22.36 10.84 2.60
CA ARG A 402 21.00 10.86 2.04
C ARG A 402 20.00 10.12 2.93
N GLU A 403 20.42 9.02 3.54
CA GLU A 403 19.61 8.25 4.48
C GLU A 403 19.42 9.01 5.80
N ARG A 404 20.54 9.41 6.42
CA ARG A 404 20.63 10.12 7.71
C ARG A 404 19.82 11.43 7.74
N ASP A 405 20.11 12.33 6.81
CA ASP A 405 19.73 13.74 6.93
C ASP A 405 18.53 14.10 6.04
N ARG A 406 18.11 13.18 5.15
CA ARG A 406 16.96 13.41 4.24
C ARG A 406 15.88 12.33 4.36
N LEU A 407 16.19 11.06 4.08
CA LEU A 407 15.15 10.02 4.00
C LEU A 407 14.55 9.69 5.38
N ARG A 408 15.36 9.59 6.44
CA ARG A 408 14.87 9.38 7.81
C ARG A 408 13.95 10.51 8.26
N VAL A 409 14.36 11.76 8.00
CA VAL A 409 13.61 12.98 8.34
C VAL A 409 12.29 13.04 7.58
N GLN A 410 12.31 12.85 6.26
CA GLN A 410 11.11 12.83 5.41
C GLN A 410 10.14 11.70 5.80
N HIS A 411 10.67 10.53 6.17
CA HIS A 411 9.86 9.42 6.65
C HIS A 411 9.15 9.78 7.95
N LEU A 412 9.87 10.23 8.98
CA LEU A 412 9.28 10.67 10.25
C LEU A 412 8.22 11.77 10.07
N GLN A 413 8.50 12.79 9.25
CA GLN A 413 7.55 13.87 8.94
C GLN A 413 6.26 13.35 8.29
N ARG A 414 6.37 12.39 7.38
CA ARG A 414 5.21 11.75 6.73
C ARG A 414 4.38 10.89 7.70
N LEU A 415 5.00 10.37 8.77
CA LEU A 415 4.32 9.67 9.87
C LEU A 415 3.68 10.63 10.90
N GLY A 416 3.77 11.95 10.68
CA GLY A 416 3.21 12.99 11.55
C GLY A 416 4.17 13.55 12.60
N TRP A 417 5.43 13.07 12.66
CA TRP A 417 6.41 13.59 13.63
C TRP A 417 6.98 14.94 13.20
N THR A 418 7.05 15.87 14.15
CA THR A 418 7.97 17.00 14.06
C THR A 418 9.38 16.49 14.39
N HIS A 419 10.22 16.26 13.39
CA HIS A 419 11.62 15.85 13.59
C HIS A 419 12.49 17.03 14.05
N LEU A 420 13.38 16.78 15.02
CA LEU A 420 14.35 17.73 15.55
C LEU A 420 15.68 17.02 15.82
N ARG A 421 16.75 17.37 15.09
CA ARG A 421 18.11 16.88 15.33
C ARG A 421 18.76 17.68 16.47
N VAL A 422 19.25 16.99 17.49
CA VAL A 422 20.23 17.54 18.45
C VAL A 422 21.61 17.00 18.13
N TRP A 423 22.65 17.77 18.44
CA TRP A 423 24.05 17.36 18.33
C TRP A 423 24.64 17.23 19.73
N SER A 424 25.45 16.21 19.97
CA SER A 424 26.10 15.96 21.27
C SER A 424 26.87 17.17 21.78
N THR A 425 27.49 17.92 20.86
CA THR A 425 28.20 19.18 21.14
C THR A 425 27.28 20.30 21.63
N ASP A 426 26.08 20.43 21.06
CA ASP A 426 25.09 21.44 21.48
C ASP A 426 24.48 21.08 22.83
N VAL A 427 24.09 19.81 23.03
CA VAL A 427 23.54 19.30 24.30
C VAL A 427 24.55 19.43 25.43
N PHE A 428 25.83 19.14 25.18
CA PHE A 428 26.89 19.30 26.17
C PHE A 428 27.17 20.78 26.50
N ARG A 429 27.16 21.67 25.50
CA ARG A 429 27.50 23.09 25.65
C ARG A 429 26.39 23.91 26.31
N ASP A 430 25.14 23.70 25.91
CA ASP A 430 23.98 24.47 26.38
C ASP A 430 22.71 23.60 26.40
N PRO A 431 22.59 22.67 27.37
CA PRO A 431 21.42 21.81 27.48
C PRO A 431 20.14 22.61 27.77
N ALA A 432 20.24 23.80 28.37
CA ALA A 432 19.08 24.65 28.65
C ALA A 432 18.45 25.21 27.36
N ARG A 433 19.28 25.63 26.39
CA ARG A 433 18.84 26.03 25.06
C ARG A 433 18.19 24.87 24.30
N GLU A 434 18.77 23.68 24.34
CA GLU A 434 18.22 22.51 23.64
C GLU A 434 16.88 22.07 24.23
N VAL A 435 16.74 22.05 25.55
CA VAL A 435 15.45 21.86 26.26
C VAL A 435 14.42 22.92 25.82
N ALA A 436 14.80 24.19 25.76
CA ALA A 436 13.91 25.26 25.32
C ALA A 436 13.47 25.10 23.85
N ARG A 437 14.38 24.64 22.97
CA ARG A 437 14.11 24.39 21.55
C ARG A 437 13.14 23.24 21.35
N VAL A 438 13.34 22.12 22.05
CA VAL A 438 12.42 20.96 22.02
C VAL A 438 11.06 21.35 22.59
N ARG A 439 10.99 22.01 23.74
CA ARG A 439 9.73 22.49 24.35
C ARG A 439 8.95 23.43 23.42
N ALA A 440 9.65 24.32 22.71
CA ALA A 440 9.02 25.20 21.71
C ALA A 440 8.44 24.41 20.53
N ALA A 441 9.16 23.40 20.03
CA ALA A 441 8.68 22.50 18.98
C ALA A 441 7.46 21.69 19.43
N VAL A 442 7.46 21.13 20.65
CA VAL A 442 6.30 20.40 21.21
C VAL A 442 5.07 21.32 21.28
N HIS A 443 5.21 22.51 21.86
CA HIS A 443 4.08 23.46 21.93
C HIS A 443 3.59 23.91 20.55
N ALA A 444 4.47 23.99 19.54
CA ALA A 444 4.07 24.28 18.16
C ALA A 444 3.31 23.11 17.53
N ALA A 445 3.79 21.87 17.71
CA ALA A 445 3.14 20.66 17.21
C ALA A 445 1.76 20.45 17.85
N VAL A 446 1.61 20.67 19.16
CA VAL A 446 0.30 20.61 19.86
C VAL A 446 -0.68 21.64 19.29
N ARG A 447 -0.24 22.88 19.03
CA ARG A 447 -1.10 23.90 18.40
C ARG A 447 -1.51 23.53 16.96
N ALA A 448 -0.63 22.90 16.20
CA ALA A 448 -0.92 22.44 14.84
C ALA A 448 -1.82 21.19 14.81
N ALA A 449 -1.74 20.35 15.83
CA ALA A 449 -2.54 19.13 16.00
C ALA A 449 -3.91 19.36 16.68
N ALA A 450 -4.19 20.58 17.15
CA ALA A 450 -5.49 20.96 17.66
C ALA A 450 -6.55 20.81 16.54
N PRO A 451 -7.73 20.24 16.82
CA PRO A 451 -8.75 20.03 15.80
C PRO A 451 -9.20 21.38 15.24
N VAL A 452 -8.95 21.60 13.95
CA VAL A 452 -9.57 22.69 13.20
C VAL A 452 -11.08 22.45 13.24
N GLY A 453 -11.81 23.33 13.93
CA GLY A 453 -13.27 23.30 13.95
C GLY A 453 -13.83 23.35 12.52
N PRO A 454 -15.10 22.94 12.29
CA PRO A 454 -15.68 22.94 10.96
C PRO A 454 -15.45 24.32 10.31
N PRO A 455 -14.91 24.38 9.09
CA PRO A 455 -14.50 25.66 8.50
C PRO A 455 -15.72 26.56 8.43
N ALA A 456 -15.64 27.72 9.09
CA ALA A 456 -16.66 28.75 8.98
C ALA A 456 -16.90 29.01 7.49
N SER A 457 -18.15 28.92 7.06
CA SER A 457 -18.57 28.90 5.67
C SER A 457 -18.30 30.24 4.99
N GLN A 458 -17.05 30.46 4.60
CA GLN A 458 -16.69 31.53 3.69
C GLN A 458 -17.33 31.23 2.35
N THR A 459 -18.35 32.03 2.02
CA THR A 459 -19.01 32.04 0.72
C THR A 459 -18.01 32.46 -0.36
N GLN A 460 -17.22 31.50 -0.87
CA GLN A 460 -16.44 31.72 -2.07
C GLN A 460 -17.40 31.87 -3.24
N ALA A 461 -17.53 33.12 -3.72
CA ALA A 461 -18.25 33.41 -4.94
C ALA A 461 -17.61 32.62 -6.09
N ARG A 462 -18.39 31.69 -6.67
CA ARG A 462 -17.98 30.80 -7.74
C ARG A 462 -17.52 31.62 -8.96
N PRO A 463 -16.25 31.52 -9.39
CA PRO A 463 -15.81 32.15 -10.64
C PRO A 463 -16.61 31.57 -11.82
N PRO A 464 -16.89 32.37 -12.87
CA PRO A 464 -17.60 31.87 -14.05
C PRO A 464 -16.81 30.74 -14.70
N ALA A 465 -17.52 29.72 -15.18
CA ALA A 465 -16.91 28.54 -15.79
C ALA A 465 -16.10 28.93 -17.04
N ARG A 466 -14.82 28.59 -17.06
CA ARG A 466 -13.96 28.70 -18.25
C ARG A 466 -14.08 27.43 -19.08
N THR A 467 -14.27 27.59 -20.38
CA THR A 467 -14.25 26.51 -21.37
C THR A 467 -12.85 25.91 -21.49
N ARG A 468 -12.78 24.63 -21.87
CA ARG A 468 -11.58 23.79 -21.75
C ARG A 468 -10.47 24.14 -22.76
N GLU A 469 -10.77 24.97 -23.77
CA GLU A 469 -9.86 25.36 -24.85
C GLU A 469 -8.87 26.47 -24.41
N ASP A 470 -9.31 27.44 -23.59
CA ASP A 470 -8.49 28.59 -23.14
C ASP A 470 -7.25 28.23 -22.30
N ALA A 471 -7.18 27.01 -21.77
CA ALA A 471 -6.12 26.57 -20.86
C ALA A 471 -4.89 26.00 -21.58
N HIS A 472 -5.07 25.40 -22.76
CA HIS A 472 -3.99 24.78 -23.52
C HIS A 472 -3.13 25.82 -24.24
N ASP A 473 -3.78 26.75 -24.95
CA ASP A 473 -3.10 27.81 -25.70
C ASP A 473 -2.34 28.78 -24.79
N ARG A 474 -2.84 29.00 -23.57
CA ARG A 474 -2.17 29.84 -22.58
C ARG A 474 -0.90 29.18 -22.01
N TRP A 475 -0.92 27.87 -21.79
CA TRP A 475 0.27 27.11 -21.39
C TRP A 475 1.37 27.14 -22.46
N LEU A 476 0.99 27.09 -23.74
CA LEU A 476 1.93 27.23 -24.87
C LEU A 476 2.54 28.64 -24.99
N LEU A 477 1.83 29.69 -24.57
CA LEU A 477 2.34 31.07 -24.54
C LEU A 477 3.26 31.32 -23.34
N GLU A 478 2.96 30.74 -22.18
CA GLU A 478 3.72 30.91 -20.93
C GLU A 478 5.05 30.12 -20.89
N GLN A 479 5.28 29.20 -21.84
CA GLN A 479 6.49 28.36 -21.94
C GLN A 479 7.51 28.81 -23.00
N ARG A 480 7.37 30.00 -23.61
CA ARG A 480 8.32 30.50 -24.63
C ARG A 480 9.72 30.80 -24.05
N PRO A 481 10.81 30.17 -24.54
CA PRO A 481 12.17 30.54 -24.16
C PRO A 481 12.60 31.90 -24.76
N PRO A 482 13.59 32.62 -24.18
CA PRO A 482 13.86 34.03 -24.51
C PRO A 482 14.55 34.32 -25.86
N HIS A 483 14.57 33.38 -26.81
CA HIS A 483 15.32 33.48 -28.06
C HIS A 483 14.51 33.01 -29.29
N TRP A 484 13.19 33.08 -29.19
CA TRP A 484 12.25 32.74 -30.26
C TRP A 484 11.36 33.94 -30.58
N ASP A 485 11.82 34.77 -31.52
CA ASP A 485 10.97 35.73 -32.25
C ASP A 485 10.02 34.98 -33.20
#